data_AF-A0A497EZF7-F1
#
_entry.id   AF-A0A497EZF7-F1
#
_cell.length_a   1.000
_cell.length_b   1.000
_cell.length_c   1.000
_cell.angle_alpha   90.00
_cell.angle_beta   90.00
_cell.angle_gamma   90.00
#
_symmetry.space_group_name_H-M   'P 1'
#
loop_
_entity.id
_entity.type
_entity.pdbx_description
1 polymer ?
#
loop_
_entity_poly.entity_id
_entity_poly.type
_entity_poly.pdbx_seq_one_letter_code
_entity_poly.pdbx_strand_id
1 'polypeptide(L)' 'MFNQIVRASKVKYYNSLIKVTVRDARPSIEVGGSRIDLGTEGMEVQLPRWIALKLAELGVVEVKSADELALRDLLR' A
#
# COMPACT_ATOMS: atom_id res chain seq x y z
N MET A 1 -18.29 -20.80 10.51
CA MET A 1 -18.49 -19.34 10.39
C MET A 1 -17.26 -18.52 10.76
N PHE A 2 -16.67 -18.70 11.95
CA PHE A 2 -15.53 -17.88 12.42
C PHE A 2 -14.36 -17.78 11.41
N ASN A 3 -13.91 -18.89 10.83
CA ASN A 3 -12.81 -18.90 9.85
C ASN A 3 -13.12 -18.11 8.55
N GLN A 4 -14.38 -18.03 8.12
CA GLN A 4 -14.75 -17.24 6.95
C GLN A 4 -14.72 -15.74 7.25
N ILE A 5 -15.15 -15.34 8.46
CA ILE A 5 -15.10 -13.95 8.93
C ILE A 5 -13.64 -13.47 9.00
N VAL A 6 -12.74 -14.30 9.53
CA VAL A 6 -11.30 -13.98 9.60
C VAL A 6 -10.70 -13.82 8.19
N ARG A 7 -11.04 -14.71 7.25
CA ARG A 7 -10.57 -14.61 5.86
C ARG A 7 -11.08 -13.35 5.17
N ALA A 8 -12.37 -13.02 5.29
CA ALA A 8 -12.94 -11.81 4.71
C ALA A 8 -12.32 -10.53 5.30
N SER A 9 -12.06 -10.53 6.61
CA SER A 9 -11.43 -9.41 7.30
C SER A 9 -10.00 -9.17 6.81
N LYS A 10 -9.22 -10.24 6.56
CA LYS A 10 -7.88 -10.13 5.97
C LYS A 10 -7.94 -9.53 4.57
N VAL A 11 -8.85 -10.00 3.71
CA VAL A 11 -9.01 -9.44 2.35
C VAL A 11 -9.36 -7.96 2.41
N LYS A 12 -10.26 -7.55 3.30
CA LYS A 12 -10.63 -6.15 3.49
C LYS A 12 -9.45 -5.31 3.99
N TYR A 13 -8.66 -5.84 4.92
CA TYR A 13 -7.47 -5.17 5.44
C TYR A 13 -6.41 -4.95 4.36
N TYR A 14 -6.06 -5.97 3.57
CA TYR A 14 -5.06 -5.82 2.50
C TYR A 14 -5.49 -4.90 1.37
N ASN A 15 -6.80 -4.84 1.07
CA ASN A 15 -7.35 -3.94 0.06
C ASN A 15 -7.71 -2.55 0.60
N SER A 16 -7.46 -2.27 1.89
CA SER A 16 -7.64 -0.92 2.44
C SER A 16 -6.67 0.04 1.75
N LEU A 17 -7.17 1.23 1.40
CA LEU A 17 -6.36 2.29 0.81
C LEU A 17 -5.58 3.01 1.91
N ILE A 18 -4.28 3.12 1.73
CA ILE A 18 -3.37 3.87 2.61
C ILE A 18 -2.69 4.98 1.82
N LYS A 19 -2.30 6.05 2.52
CA LYS A 19 -1.56 7.16 1.92
C LYS A 19 -0.06 6.86 1.96
N VAL A 20 0.58 7.00 0.81
CA VAL A 20 2.04 6.90 0.67
C VAL A 20 2.58 8.10 -0.06
N THR A 21 3.87 8.36 0.11
CA THR A 21 4.58 9.44 -0.58
C THR A 21 5.53 8.81 -1.59
N VAL A 22 5.54 9.28 -2.83
CA VAL A 22 6.48 8.81 -3.85
C VAL A 22 7.89 9.30 -3.50
N ARG A 23 8.86 8.40 -3.43
CA ARG A 23 10.27 8.73 -3.17
C ARG A 23 11.11 8.73 -4.44
N ASP A 24 10.90 7.73 -5.29
CA ASP A 24 11.61 7.54 -6.57
C ASP A 24 10.58 7.61 -7.69
N ALA A 25 10.64 8.67 -8.51
CA ALA A 25 9.64 8.85 -9.58
C ALA A 25 9.75 7.73 -10.62
N ARG A 26 8.61 7.12 -10.94
CA ARG A 26 8.52 6.02 -11.91
C ARG A 26 7.36 6.19 -12.88
N PRO A 27 7.38 5.49 -14.02
CA PRO A 27 6.23 5.45 -14.91
C PRO A 27 4.97 5.02 -14.16
N SER A 28 3.83 5.55 -14.59
CA SER A 28 2.53 5.16 -14.03
C SER A 28 2.34 3.64 -14.13
N ILE A 29 1.76 3.04 -13.09
CA ILE A 29 1.46 1.60 -13.05
C ILE A 29 -0.04 1.36 -13.14
N GLU A 30 -0.42 0.19 -13.61
CA GLU A 30 -1.82 -0.26 -13.63
C GLU A 30 -2.05 -1.34 -12.58
N VAL A 31 -3.08 -1.14 -11.78
CA VAL A 31 -3.43 -1.99 -10.65
C VAL A 31 -4.94 -2.19 -10.66
N GLY A 32 -5.38 -3.44 -10.83
CA GLY A 32 -6.82 -3.76 -10.73
C GLY A 32 -7.70 -2.91 -11.65
N GLY A 33 -7.17 -2.52 -12.82
CA GLY A 33 -7.84 -1.64 -13.79
C GLY A 33 -7.78 -0.14 -13.46
N SER A 34 -7.09 0.25 -12.40
CA SER A 34 -6.84 1.66 -12.05
C SER A 34 -5.41 2.06 -12.37
N ARG A 35 -5.25 3.19 -13.04
CA ARG A 35 -3.94 3.80 -13.31
C ARG A 35 -3.50 4.62 -12.11
N ILE A 36 -2.32 4.34 -11.60
CA ILE A 36 -1.67 5.06 -10.50
C ILE A 36 -0.51 5.84 -11.08
N ASP A 37 -0.51 7.14 -10.84
CA ASP A 37 0.62 7.98 -11.20
C ASP A 37 1.70 7.96 -10.11
N LEU A 38 2.93 7.66 -10.51
CA LEU A 38 4.13 7.67 -9.67
C LEU A 38 5.20 8.61 -10.25
N GLY A 39 4.85 9.44 -11.25
CA GLY A 39 5.81 10.21 -12.03
C GLY A 39 6.38 11.44 -11.33
N THR A 40 5.93 11.74 -10.10
CA THR A 40 6.35 12.93 -9.36
C THR A 40 6.82 12.54 -7.96
N GLU A 41 8.09 12.79 -7.65
CA GLU A 41 8.64 12.62 -6.30
C GLU A 41 8.00 13.59 -5.31
N GLY A 42 7.83 13.15 -4.07
CA GLY A 42 7.14 13.89 -3.02
C GLY A 42 5.61 13.92 -3.16
N MET A 43 5.05 13.38 -4.24
CA MET A 43 3.60 13.31 -4.44
C MET A 43 2.96 12.32 -3.46
N GLU A 44 1.85 12.72 -2.84
CA GLU A 44 1.05 11.81 -2.02
C GLU A 44 0.03 11.07 -2.89
N VAL A 45 0.02 9.75 -2.79
CA VAL A 45 -0.91 8.87 -3.51
C VAL A 45 -1.58 7.89 -2.55
N GLN A 46 -2.81 7.50 -2.90
CA GLN A 46 -3.57 6.49 -2.17
C GLN A 46 -3.49 5.16 -2.90
N LEU A 47 -3.02 4.13 -2.19
CA LEU A 47 -2.79 2.81 -2.73
C LEU A 47 -3.37 1.71 -1.84
N PRO A 48 -3.83 0.59 -2.41
CA PRO A 48 -4.10 -0.60 -1.62
C PRO A 48 -2.86 -1.00 -0.82
N ARG A 49 -3.06 -1.39 0.44
CA ARG A 49 -1.99 -1.73 1.37
C ARG A 49 -1.00 -2.74 0.78
N TRP A 50 -1.48 -3.80 0.11
CA TRP A 50 -0.60 -4.82 -0.47
C TRP A 50 0.38 -4.27 -1.53
N ILE A 51 0.01 -3.21 -2.26
CA ILE A 51 0.86 -2.60 -3.29
C ILE A 51 1.80 -1.60 -2.69
N ALA A 52 1.28 -0.75 -1.80
CA ALA A 52 2.09 0.18 -1.04
C ALA A 52 3.26 -0.55 -0.37
N LEU A 53 3.00 -1.75 0.20
CA LEU A 53 4.05 -2.61 0.77
C LEU A 53 5.09 -3.04 -0.27
N LYS A 54 4.64 -3.55 -1.42
CA LYS A 54 5.55 -3.99 -2.49
C LYS A 54 6.39 -2.84 -3.05
N LEU A 55 5.79 -1.66 -3.23
CA LEU A 55 6.50 -0.48 -3.71
C LEU A 55 7.46 0.09 -2.65
N ALA A 56 7.13 -0.03 -1.36
CA ALA A 56 8.01 0.37 -0.28
C ALA A 56 9.22 -0.56 -0.15
N GLU A 57 9.04 -1.88 -0.29
CA GLU A 57 10.14 -2.86 -0.35
C GLU A 57 11.11 -2.55 -1.51
N LEU A 58 10.59 -2.02 -2.61
CA LEU A 58 11.37 -1.60 -3.79
C LEU A 58 11.96 -0.19 -3.66
N GLY A 59 11.70 0.52 -2.57
CA GLY A 59 12.17 1.89 -2.34
C GLY A 59 11.46 2.98 -3.14
N VAL A 60 10.35 2.65 -3.82
CA VAL A 60 9.62 3.57 -4.72
C VAL A 60 8.74 4.54 -3.93
N VAL A 61 8.15 4.08 -2.82
CA VAL A 61 7.23 4.88 -1.99
C VAL A 61 7.57 4.75 -0.50
N GLU A 62 7.18 5.75 0.28
CA GLU A 62 7.31 5.80 1.73
C GLU A 62 5.93 5.84 2.39
N VAL A 63 5.70 4.95 3.35
CA VAL A 63 4.42 4.83 4.08
C VAL A 63 4.45 5.74 5.30
N LYS A 64 3.44 6.58 5.50
CA LYS A 64 3.41 7.51 6.64
C LYS A 64 3.18 6.77 7.98
N SER A 65 3.87 7.22 9.04
CA SER A 65 4.13 6.49 10.29
C SER A 65 2.93 6.03 11.13
N ALA A 66 1.73 6.57 10.92
CA ALA A 66 0.53 6.04 11.56
C ALA A 66 0.19 4.62 11.05
N ASP A 67 0.52 4.33 9.79
CA ASP A 67 0.38 3.00 9.19
C ASP A 67 1.61 2.11 9.44
N GLU A 68 2.80 2.69 9.74
CA GLU A 68 4.03 1.95 10.04
C GLU A 68 3.95 1.10 11.31
N LEU A 69 3.26 1.59 12.35
CA LEU A 69 3.10 0.87 13.62
C LEU A 69 2.34 -0.45 13.43
N ALA A 70 1.25 -0.43 12.66
CA ALA A 70 0.52 -1.64 12.28
C ALA A 70 1.30 -2.52 11.27
N LEU A 71 2.24 -1.94 10.53
CA LEU A 71 3.09 -2.62 9.55
C LEU A 71 4.20 -3.44 10.22
N ARG A 72 4.85 -2.87 11.23
CA ARG A 72 5.98 -3.50 11.94
C ARG A 72 5.55 -4.73 12.72
N ASP A 73 4.31 -4.73 13.22
CA ASP A 73 3.68 -5.87 13.89
C ASP A 73 3.31 -7.03 12.94
N LEU A 74 3.25 -6.81 11.61
CA LEU A 74 2.95 -7.84 10.61
C LEU A 74 4.17 -8.59 10.07
N LEU A 75 5.37 -8.06 10.28
CA LEU A 75 6.65 -8.64 9.84
C LEU A 75 7.33 -9.49 10.93
N ARG A 76 6.71 -9.63 12.11
CA ARG A 76 7.09 -10.56 13.18
C ARG A 76 6.22 -11.82 13.14
#